data_AF-A0A6P2CTV9-F1
#
_entry.id   AF-A0A6P2CTV9-F1
#
_cell.length_a   1.000
_cell.length_b   1.000
_cell.length_c   1.000
_cell.angle_alpha   90.00
_cell.angle_beta   90.00
_cell.angle_gamma   90.00
#
_symmetry.space_group_name_H-M   'P 1'
#
loop_
_entity.id
_entity.type
_entity.pdbx_description
1 polymer ?
#
loop_
_entity_poly.entity_id
_entity_poly.type
_entity_poly.pdbx_seq_one_letter_code
_entity_poly.pdbx_strand_id
1 'polypeptide(L)'
;MTRRPGLTMTEALVAIFITAIGLVGVMSMFPFGAKQMSDALIADRSTSLANSIDGLVRSYWREKVADDTNMLGSGEPFYTAMDSPGTHPASPIGTGATLPTISSSSTEPSYPVFLDPMGVLGRTTANNQWVGDITTPTSLTYVPRRNMNVVGSPSQALRLFSQPDGFAWDEESRPKMNYDAKGQPTSSSEMRELRYNALAVLQRPVNSARNNATLKIVVFINRRHQFYPQGSEAVFPNATSSATISFLPTSTAIRISTAADIRKGSWIMDATIDGTVRHANFYRVVSATDDGTGFYDVELHTPIKRVDGGTNAYNATVVIMPGVADVFDRPALNGNTN
;
A
#
# COMPACT_ATOMS: atom_id res chain seq x y z
N MET A 1 69.51 1.40 39.88
CA MET A 1 68.17 1.34 39.24
C MET A 1 68.34 1.35 37.73
N THR A 2 68.22 0.20 37.09
CA THR A 2 68.31 0.04 35.63
C THR A 2 66.97 0.39 35.01
N ARG A 3 66.84 1.61 34.45
CA ARG A 3 65.68 1.98 33.62
C ARG A 3 65.75 1.18 32.33
N ARG A 4 64.73 0.36 32.05
CA ARG A 4 64.61 -0.38 30.78
C ARG A 4 64.09 0.58 29.71
N PRO A 5 64.89 0.97 28.71
CA PRO A 5 64.45 1.84 27.62
C PRO A 5 63.60 0.99 26.67
N GLY A 6 62.32 1.34 26.50
CA GLY A 6 61.39 0.64 25.59
C GLY A 6 59.98 0.48 26.14
N LEU A 7 59.80 0.47 27.46
CA LEU A 7 58.48 0.25 28.08
C LEU A 7 57.46 1.37 27.74
N THR A 8 57.93 2.61 27.58
CA THR A 8 57.08 3.79 27.30
C THR A 8 56.55 3.83 25.86
N MET A 9 57.28 3.26 24.89
CA MET A 9 56.85 3.25 23.49
C MET A 9 55.76 2.19 23.24
N THR A 10 55.89 1.02 23.89
CA THR A 10 54.87 -0.03 23.84
C THR A 10 53.58 0.43 24.50
N GLU A 11 53.66 1.13 25.62
CA GLU A 11 52.49 1.68 26.33
C GLU A 11 51.75 2.71 25.48
N ALA A 12 52.46 3.60 24.79
CA ALA A 12 51.86 4.55 23.83
C ALA A 12 51.23 3.86 22.62
N LEU A 13 51.86 2.81 22.07
CA LEU A 13 51.30 2.03 20.95
C LEU A 13 50.03 1.28 21.36
N VAL A 14 50.03 0.65 22.54
CA VAL A 14 48.84 -0.01 23.08
C VAL A 14 47.73 1.00 23.34
N ALA A 15 48.06 2.17 23.89
CA ALA A 15 47.10 3.25 24.07
C ALA A 15 46.45 3.63 22.72
N ILE A 16 47.24 3.97 21.69
CA ILE A 16 46.73 4.32 20.36
C ILE A 16 45.90 3.18 19.75
N PHE A 17 46.32 1.92 19.91
CA PHE A 17 45.60 0.76 19.41
C PHE A 17 44.23 0.61 20.07
N ILE A 18 44.14 0.78 21.40
CA ILE A 18 42.88 0.76 22.14
C ILE A 18 41.99 1.93 21.72
N THR A 19 42.54 3.15 21.56
CA THR A 19 41.76 4.31 21.10
C THR A 19 41.24 4.09 19.68
N ALA A 20 42.05 3.51 18.78
CA ALA A 20 41.66 3.22 17.41
C ALA A 20 40.51 2.19 17.35
N ILE A 21 40.58 1.12 18.13
CA ILE A 21 39.49 0.14 18.24
C ILE A 21 38.22 0.80 18.79
N GLY A 22 38.36 1.63 19.83
CA GLY A 22 37.23 2.39 20.38
C GLY A 22 36.57 3.30 19.35
N LEU A 23 37.36 4.01 18.55
CA LEU A 23 36.87 4.96 17.54
C LEU A 23 36.17 4.22 16.38
N VAL A 24 36.69 3.07 15.94
CA VAL A 24 36.02 2.20 14.95
C VAL A 24 34.68 1.70 15.48
N GLY A 25 34.61 1.32 16.76
CA GLY A 25 33.36 0.97 17.44
C GLY A 25 32.32 2.07 17.35
N VAL A 26 32.67 3.30 17.74
CA VAL A 26 31.77 4.46 17.70
C VAL A 26 31.33 4.80 16.27
N MET A 27 32.24 4.71 15.29
CA MET A 27 31.90 4.96 13.88
C MET A 27 30.91 3.93 13.31
N SER A 28 30.92 2.68 13.78
CA SER A 28 29.94 1.68 13.37
C SER A 28 28.56 1.86 13.99
N MET A 29 28.48 2.44 15.20
CA MET A 29 27.20 2.63 15.91
C MET A 29 26.37 3.77 15.32
N PHE A 30 27.00 4.79 14.75
CA PHE A 30 26.28 5.95 14.21
C PHE A 30 25.34 5.60 13.04
N PRO A 31 25.79 4.88 11.98
CA PRO A 31 24.88 4.45 10.90
C PRO A 31 23.74 3.56 11.39
N PHE A 32 23.99 2.69 12.37
CA PHE A 32 22.97 1.82 12.94
C PHE A 32 21.90 2.62 13.71
N GLY A 33 22.33 3.57 14.55
CA GLY A 33 21.44 4.49 15.25
C GLY A 33 20.63 5.35 14.27
N ALA A 34 21.28 5.90 13.24
CA ALA A 34 20.60 6.68 12.21
C ALA A 34 19.55 5.87 11.45
N LYS A 35 19.84 4.59 11.13
CA LYS A 35 18.87 3.69 10.51
C LYS A 35 17.67 3.44 11.43
N GLN A 36 17.91 3.13 12.70
CA GLN A 36 16.82 2.90 13.66
C GLN A 36 15.94 4.14 13.84
N MET A 37 16.53 5.34 13.91
CA MET A 37 15.78 6.59 13.96
C MET A 37 14.97 6.83 12.69
N SER A 38 15.53 6.54 11.51
CA SER A 38 14.80 6.65 10.24
C SER A 38 13.61 5.68 10.18
N ASP A 39 13.79 4.43 10.58
CA ASP A 39 12.72 3.43 10.60
C ASP A 39 11.63 3.82 11.61
N ALA A 40 12.01 4.34 12.79
CA ALA A 40 11.08 4.84 13.79
C ALA A 40 10.27 6.03 13.28
N LEU A 41 10.90 6.97 12.57
CA LEU A 41 10.20 8.12 11.98
C LEU A 41 9.22 7.66 10.90
N ILE A 42 9.61 6.72 10.03
CA ILE A 42 8.72 6.16 9.02
C ILE A 42 7.50 5.51 9.68
N ALA A 43 7.72 4.73 10.75
CA ALA A 43 6.65 4.06 11.49
C ALA A 43 5.71 5.05 12.20
N ASP A 44 6.23 6.11 12.81
CA ASP A 44 5.42 7.14 13.46
C ASP A 44 4.54 7.88 12.44
N ARG A 45 5.13 8.33 11.33
CA ARG A 45 4.41 9.04 10.28
C ARG A 45 3.38 8.16 9.58
N SER A 46 3.73 6.90 9.27
CA SER A 46 2.78 5.96 8.66
C SER A 46 1.61 5.65 9.59
N THR A 47 1.88 5.47 10.89
CA THR A 47 0.83 5.24 11.90
C THR A 47 -0.09 6.44 12.03
N SER A 48 0.46 7.66 12.12
CA SER A 48 -0.31 8.90 12.22
C SER A 48 -1.22 9.11 11.01
N LEU A 49 -0.69 8.93 9.79
CA LEU A 49 -1.48 9.01 8.56
C LEU A 49 -2.59 7.94 8.52
N ALA A 50 -2.26 6.71 8.89
CA ALA A 50 -3.22 5.62 8.88
C ALA A 50 -4.35 5.83 9.90
N ASN A 51 -4.08 6.45 11.06
CA ASN A 51 -5.10 6.83 12.04
C ASN A 51 -6.02 7.93 11.49
N SER A 52 -5.46 8.94 10.81
CA SER A 52 -6.24 10.01 10.19
C SER A 52 -7.18 9.48 9.11
N ILE A 53 -6.71 8.56 8.26
CA ILE A 53 -7.51 7.98 7.17
C ILE A 53 -8.55 6.99 7.72
N ASP A 54 -8.23 6.19 8.74
CA ASP A 54 -9.23 5.34 9.41
C ASP A 54 -10.39 6.19 9.96
N GLY A 55 -10.08 7.30 10.64
CA GLY A 55 -11.10 8.25 11.12
C GLY A 55 -11.98 8.79 9.98
N LEU A 56 -11.38 9.23 8.88
CA LEU A 56 -12.08 9.73 7.70
C LEU A 56 -12.98 8.67 7.06
N VAL A 57 -12.43 7.47 6.79
CA VAL A 57 -13.15 6.39 6.12
C VAL A 57 -14.28 5.88 7.00
N ARG A 58 -14.07 5.79 8.31
CA ARG A 58 -15.09 5.37 9.27
C ARG A 58 -16.22 6.37 9.42
N SER A 59 -15.91 7.66 9.52
CA SER A 59 -16.95 8.71 9.56
C SER A 59 -17.74 8.73 8.25
N TYR A 60 -17.05 8.58 7.12
CA TYR A 60 -17.69 8.55 5.81
C TYR A 60 -18.56 7.31 5.60
N TRP A 61 -18.09 6.14 6.01
CA TRP A 61 -18.86 4.90 5.98
C TRP A 61 -20.13 5.03 6.81
N ARG A 62 -20.02 5.57 8.03
CA ARG A 62 -21.20 5.80 8.87
C ARG A 62 -22.20 6.72 8.16
N GLU A 63 -21.76 7.88 7.68
CA GLU A 63 -22.65 8.87 7.07
C GLU A 63 -23.29 8.37 5.76
N LYS A 64 -22.50 7.76 4.86
CA LYS A 64 -22.94 7.43 3.50
C LYS A 64 -23.45 6.01 3.33
N VAL A 65 -23.14 5.10 4.25
CA VAL A 65 -23.53 3.69 4.16
C VAL A 65 -24.49 3.32 5.28
N ALA A 66 -24.18 3.65 6.52
CA ALA A 66 -24.97 3.21 7.67
C ALA A 66 -26.22 4.06 7.92
N ASP A 67 -26.05 5.39 7.93
CA ASP A 67 -27.09 6.36 8.29
C ASP A 67 -27.92 6.83 7.07
N ASP A 68 -27.55 6.43 5.84
CA ASP A 68 -28.29 6.76 4.62
C ASP A 68 -29.59 5.95 4.53
N THR A 69 -30.65 6.46 5.16
CA THR A 69 -31.99 5.88 5.17
C THR A 69 -32.68 5.90 3.81
N ASN A 70 -32.20 6.71 2.86
CA ASN A 70 -32.88 6.91 1.59
C ASN A 70 -32.28 6.09 0.45
N MET A 71 -30.99 5.72 0.48
CA MET A 71 -30.38 4.92 -0.60
C MET A 71 -29.18 4.05 -0.19
N LEU A 72 -29.15 3.37 0.98
CA LEU A 72 -28.22 2.25 1.31
C LEU A 72 -26.84 2.27 0.58
N GLY A 73 -26.10 3.38 0.60
CA GLY A 73 -24.81 3.51 -0.11
C GLY A 73 -24.82 3.28 -1.64
N SER A 74 -25.97 3.16 -2.31
CA SER A 74 -26.06 2.83 -3.75
C SER A 74 -25.50 3.93 -4.65
N GLY A 75 -25.39 5.15 -4.14
CA GLY A 75 -24.73 6.26 -4.84
C GLY A 75 -23.21 6.19 -4.79
N GLU A 76 -22.61 5.49 -3.82
CA GLU A 76 -21.16 5.43 -3.67
C GLU A 76 -20.53 4.42 -4.63
N PRO A 77 -19.57 4.84 -5.47
CA PRO A 77 -19.00 3.98 -6.52
C PRO A 77 -18.15 2.85 -5.93
N PHE A 78 -17.53 3.03 -4.75
CA PHE A 78 -16.83 1.94 -4.07
C PHE A 78 -17.81 0.93 -3.45
N TYR A 79 -18.97 1.38 -2.98
CA TYR A 79 -19.93 0.52 -2.31
C TYR A 79 -20.65 -0.40 -3.30
N THR A 80 -21.02 0.13 -4.47
CA THR A 80 -21.60 -0.65 -5.57
C THR A 80 -20.58 -1.64 -6.18
N ALA A 81 -19.31 -1.24 -6.26
CA ALA A 81 -18.24 -2.11 -6.75
C ALA A 81 -17.97 -3.34 -5.86
N MET A 82 -18.39 -3.33 -4.59
CA MET A 82 -18.32 -4.52 -3.72
C MET A 82 -19.25 -5.65 -4.18
N ASP A 83 -20.38 -5.31 -4.82
CA ASP A 83 -21.35 -6.28 -5.33
C ASP A 83 -21.15 -6.58 -6.81
N SER A 84 -20.93 -5.52 -7.59
CA SER A 84 -20.81 -5.57 -9.04
C SER A 84 -19.69 -4.64 -9.51
N PRO A 85 -18.43 -5.12 -9.48
CA PRO A 85 -17.28 -4.30 -9.88
C PRO A 85 -17.32 -3.92 -11.37
N GLY A 86 -18.14 -4.59 -12.19
CA GLY A 86 -18.26 -4.33 -13.63
C GLY A 86 -19.29 -3.28 -14.06
N THR A 87 -20.25 -2.89 -13.21
CA THR A 87 -21.39 -2.05 -13.65
C THR A 87 -21.12 -0.55 -13.75
N HIS A 88 -19.95 -0.05 -13.33
CA HIS A 88 -19.64 1.39 -13.40
C HIS A 88 -18.15 1.73 -13.22
N PRO A 89 -17.52 2.57 -14.07
CA PRO A 89 -17.82 2.93 -15.46
C PRO A 89 -17.02 2.16 -16.53
N ALA A 90 -16.24 1.13 -16.23
CA ALA A 90 -15.74 0.24 -17.29
C ALA A 90 -15.63 -1.21 -16.83
N SER A 91 -16.06 -2.12 -17.71
CA SER A 91 -15.66 -3.52 -17.67
C SER A 91 -14.13 -3.63 -17.56
N PRO A 92 -13.60 -4.67 -16.90
CA PRO A 92 -12.16 -4.95 -16.93
C PRO A 92 -11.66 -4.87 -18.38
N ILE A 93 -10.66 -4.03 -18.66
CA ILE A 93 -10.14 -3.87 -20.02
C ILE A 93 -9.56 -5.19 -20.50
N GLY A 94 -9.91 -5.64 -21.70
CA GLY A 94 -9.12 -6.63 -22.45
C GLY A 94 -9.72 -8.03 -22.63
N THR A 95 -10.79 -8.42 -21.92
CA THR A 95 -11.31 -9.81 -22.05
C THR A 95 -12.81 -9.93 -22.33
N GLY A 96 -13.60 -8.85 -22.19
CA GLY A 96 -15.06 -8.96 -22.23
C GLY A 96 -15.65 -9.81 -21.09
N ALA A 97 -14.81 -10.29 -20.16
CA ALA A 97 -15.23 -11.03 -18.98
C ALA A 97 -15.83 -10.04 -17.97
N THR A 98 -17.14 -10.13 -17.78
CA THR A 98 -17.83 -9.43 -16.69
C THR A 98 -17.72 -10.29 -15.44
N LEU A 99 -17.20 -9.71 -14.36
CA LEU A 99 -17.27 -10.36 -13.06
C LEU A 99 -18.74 -10.52 -12.66
N PRO A 100 -19.15 -11.67 -12.11
CA PRO A 100 -20.54 -11.90 -11.74
C PRO A 100 -20.97 -10.91 -10.66
N THR A 101 -22.22 -10.45 -10.74
CA THR A 101 -22.81 -9.64 -9.67
C THR A 101 -23.15 -10.55 -8.50
N ILE A 102 -22.67 -10.18 -7.30
CA ILE A 102 -23.00 -10.89 -6.07
C ILE A 102 -24.35 -10.37 -5.58
N SER A 103 -25.29 -11.28 -5.29
CA SER A 103 -26.58 -10.90 -4.69
C SER A 103 -26.36 -10.19 -3.35
N SER A 104 -27.21 -9.19 -3.07
CA SER A 104 -27.26 -8.52 -1.77
C SER A 104 -27.63 -9.46 -0.62
N SER A 105 -28.20 -10.63 -0.92
CA SER A 105 -28.51 -11.67 0.07
C SER A 105 -27.42 -12.73 0.22
N SER A 106 -26.31 -12.64 -0.53
CA SER A 106 -25.26 -13.65 -0.50
C SER A 106 -24.53 -13.68 0.85
N THR A 107 -24.26 -14.88 1.35
CA THR A 107 -23.45 -15.09 2.55
C THR A 107 -21.95 -15.11 2.26
N GLU A 108 -21.56 -15.06 0.99
CA GLU A 108 -20.15 -15.00 0.57
C GLU A 108 -19.52 -13.63 0.85
N PRO A 109 -18.19 -13.53 0.93
CA PRO A 109 -17.48 -12.26 0.99
C PRO A 109 -17.77 -11.38 -0.23
N SER A 110 -17.81 -10.07 -0.06
CA SER A 110 -17.90 -9.14 -1.19
C SER A 110 -16.59 -9.08 -1.99
N TYR A 111 -16.60 -8.41 -3.14
CA TYR A 111 -15.35 -8.01 -3.78
C TYR A 111 -14.60 -7.02 -2.88
N PRO A 112 -13.26 -7.16 -2.76
CA PRO A 112 -12.45 -6.14 -2.12
C PRO A 112 -12.36 -4.91 -3.03
N VAL A 113 -12.43 -3.73 -2.44
CA VAL A 113 -12.39 -2.47 -3.18
C VAL A 113 -11.28 -1.59 -2.64
N PHE A 114 -10.44 -1.09 -3.55
CA PHE A 114 -9.43 -0.08 -3.27
C PHE A 114 -10.07 1.29 -3.31
N LEU A 115 -10.26 1.90 -2.14
CA LEU A 115 -10.60 3.30 -2.01
C LEU A 115 -9.32 4.14 -2.11
N ASP A 116 -9.03 4.59 -3.32
CA ASP A 116 -7.76 5.26 -3.68
C ASP A 116 -8.02 6.49 -4.57
N PRO A 117 -8.53 7.59 -3.99
CA PRO A 117 -8.81 8.80 -4.77
C PRO A 117 -7.62 9.33 -5.55
N MET A 118 -6.40 9.21 -4.99
CA MET A 118 -5.17 9.64 -5.66
C MET A 118 -4.87 8.78 -6.88
N GLY A 119 -4.98 7.45 -6.77
CA GLY A 119 -4.78 6.53 -7.89
C GLY A 119 -5.83 6.66 -8.97
N VAL A 120 -7.11 6.90 -8.61
CA VAL A 120 -8.19 7.10 -9.59
C VAL A 120 -7.95 8.38 -10.39
N LEU A 121 -7.71 9.51 -9.71
CA LEU A 121 -7.61 10.82 -10.36
C LEU A 121 -6.25 11.06 -11.03
N GLY A 122 -5.24 10.27 -10.68
CA GLY A 122 -3.90 10.37 -11.26
C GLY A 122 -3.64 9.46 -12.46
N ARG A 123 -4.59 8.58 -12.82
CA ARG A 123 -4.48 7.64 -13.94
C ARG A 123 -5.56 7.95 -14.99
N THR A 124 -5.24 7.76 -16.26
CA THR A 124 -6.13 8.13 -17.39
C THR A 124 -6.67 6.92 -18.16
N THR A 125 -6.10 5.73 -17.94
CA THR A 125 -6.52 4.45 -18.53
C THR A 125 -7.31 3.64 -17.52
N ALA A 126 -7.75 2.41 -17.84
CA ALA A 126 -8.47 1.57 -16.86
C ALA A 126 -7.69 1.23 -15.58
N ASN A 127 -6.39 1.50 -15.52
CA ASN A 127 -5.64 1.45 -14.26
C ASN A 127 -6.23 2.45 -13.23
N ASN A 128 -7.05 3.42 -13.64
CA ASN A 128 -7.80 4.28 -12.72
C ASN A 128 -8.97 3.55 -12.01
N GLN A 129 -9.47 2.46 -12.58
CA GLN A 129 -10.63 1.70 -12.11
C GLN A 129 -10.27 0.29 -11.64
N TRP A 130 -9.09 -0.20 -11.97
CA TRP A 130 -8.61 -1.52 -11.59
C TRP A 130 -7.20 -1.42 -11.05
N VAL A 131 -6.89 -2.21 -10.04
CA VAL A 131 -5.54 -2.29 -9.49
C VAL A 131 -4.61 -2.94 -10.51
N GLY A 132 -3.35 -2.54 -10.51
CA GLY A 132 -2.35 -3.11 -11.41
C GLY A 132 -2.11 -2.28 -12.66
N ASP A 133 -0.88 -2.37 -13.16
CA ASP A 133 -0.50 -1.76 -14.42
C ASP A 133 -0.85 -2.71 -15.57
N ILE A 134 -1.77 -2.26 -16.41
CA ILE A 134 -2.12 -2.99 -17.64
C ILE A 134 -0.93 -2.90 -18.61
N THR A 135 -0.29 -4.05 -18.87
CA THR A 135 0.68 -4.24 -19.94
C THR A 135 0.09 -5.19 -20.98
N THR A 136 0.19 -4.88 -22.26
CA THR A 136 -0.35 -5.75 -23.33
C THR A 136 0.66 -6.86 -23.66
N PRO A 137 0.27 -8.15 -23.76
CA PRO A 137 -1.05 -8.75 -23.47
C PRO A 137 -1.42 -8.82 -21.98
N THR A 138 -2.67 -8.44 -21.66
CA THR A 138 -3.12 -7.98 -20.34
C THR A 138 -3.02 -9.01 -19.21
N SER A 139 -2.26 -8.64 -18.18
CA SER A 139 -2.28 -9.27 -16.85
C SER A 139 -3.38 -8.57 -16.05
N LEU A 140 -4.57 -9.14 -16.01
CA LEU A 140 -5.71 -8.48 -15.37
C LEU A 140 -5.74 -8.80 -13.89
N THR A 141 -5.74 -7.75 -13.06
CA THR A 141 -6.33 -7.87 -11.73
C THR A 141 -7.78 -7.47 -11.83
N TYR A 142 -8.59 -8.13 -11.02
CA TYR A 142 -10.02 -7.91 -10.95
C TYR A 142 -10.40 -7.11 -9.71
N VAL A 143 -9.42 -6.51 -9.02
CA VAL A 143 -9.66 -5.73 -7.81
C VAL A 143 -10.08 -4.31 -8.22
N PRO A 144 -11.33 -3.89 -8.01
CA PRO A 144 -11.79 -2.57 -8.37
C PRO A 144 -11.08 -1.50 -7.53
N ARG A 145 -10.61 -0.45 -8.20
CA ARG A 145 -10.17 0.82 -7.64
C ARG A 145 -11.28 1.85 -7.81
N ARG A 146 -11.68 2.52 -6.74
CA ARG A 146 -12.78 3.50 -6.74
C ARG A 146 -12.42 4.72 -5.92
N ASN A 147 -13.12 5.81 -6.25
CA ASN A 147 -13.02 7.09 -5.57
C ASN A 147 -14.16 7.24 -4.55
N MET A 148 -14.09 8.26 -3.69
CA MET A 148 -15.24 8.72 -2.90
C MET A 148 -15.97 9.79 -3.71
N ASN A 149 -17.31 9.83 -3.67
CA ASN A 149 -18.06 10.85 -4.39
C ASN A 149 -17.72 12.28 -3.96
N VAL A 150 -17.36 12.47 -2.68
CA VAL A 150 -16.96 13.78 -2.14
C VAL A 150 -15.65 14.30 -2.76
N VAL A 151 -14.85 13.44 -3.38
CA VAL A 151 -13.55 13.79 -3.95
C VAL A 151 -13.66 13.96 -5.46
N GLY A 152 -13.88 15.20 -5.89
CA GLY A 152 -14.00 15.57 -7.30
C GLY A 152 -12.70 16.00 -7.97
N SER A 153 -11.65 16.35 -7.21
CA SER A 153 -10.40 16.88 -7.76
C SER A 153 -9.13 16.23 -7.20
N PRO A 154 -8.02 16.21 -7.96
CA PRO A 154 -6.73 15.72 -7.48
C PRO A 154 -6.26 16.43 -6.20
N SER A 155 -6.51 17.73 -6.08
CA SER A 155 -6.20 18.50 -4.88
C SER A 155 -6.99 18.06 -3.64
N GLN A 156 -8.26 17.68 -3.80
CA GLN A 156 -9.07 17.12 -2.71
C GLN A 156 -8.58 15.72 -2.32
N ALA A 157 -8.28 14.86 -3.30
CA ALA A 157 -7.69 13.54 -3.04
C ALA A 157 -6.39 13.67 -2.25
N LEU A 158 -5.55 14.62 -2.65
CA LEU A 158 -4.31 14.90 -1.97
C LEU A 158 -4.54 15.34 -0.51
N ARG A 159 -5.45 16.28 -0.29
CA ARG A 159 -5.75 16.78 1.05
C ARG A 159 -6.26 15.70 2.01
N LEU A 160 -7.02 14.74 1.50
CA LEU A 160 -7.71 13.73 2.31
C LEU A 160 -6.88 12.45 2.52
N PHE A 161 -6.05 12.06 1.55
CA PHE A 161 -5.32 10.78 1.56
C PHE A 161 -3.79 10.95 1.62
N SER A 162 -3.28 12.15 1.92
CA SER A 162 -1.85 12.38 2.17
C SER A 162 -1.60 13.10 3.48
N GLN A 163 -0.39 12.95 4.01
CA GLN A 163 0.02 13.68 5.20
C GLN A 163 0.39 15.12 4.82
N PRO A 164 -0.18 16.15 5.47
CA PRO A 164 0.11 17.56 5.17
C PRO A 164 1.50 18.05 5.63
N ASP A 165 2.43 17.14 5.94
CA ASP A 165 3.80 17.45 6.40
C ASP A 165 4.65 18.17 5.34
N GLY A 166 4.09 18.32 4.14
CA GLY A 166 4.72 18.98 3.00
C GLY A 166 4.44 20.48 2.89
N PHE A 167 3.74 21.17 3.79
CA PHE A 167 3.62 22.63 3.61
C PHE A 167 4.99 23.30 3.79
N ALA A 168 5.45 24.02 2.77
CA ALA A 168 6.54 24.97 2.97
C ALA A 168 5.97 26.13 3.79
N TRP A 169 6.71 26.56 4.81
CA TRP A 169 6.35 27.71 5.63
C TRP A 169 7.27 28.87 5.26
N ASP A 170 6.71 30.08 5.15
CA ASP A 170 7.50 31.30 5.02
C ASP A 170 8.07 31.75 6.37
N GLU A 171 8.84 32.85 6.36
CA GLU A 171 9.48 33.40 7.56
C GLU A 171 8.45 33.88 8.60
N GLU A 172 7.23 34.20 8.16
CA GLU A 172 6.11 34.58 9.01
C GLU A 172 5.24 33.40 9.47
N SER A 173 5.70 32.16 9.29
CA SER A 173 4.96 30.94 9.68
C SER A 173 3.60 30.80 9.01
N ARG A 174 3.46 31.29 7.78
CA ARG A 174 2.30 31.07 6.91
C ARG A 174 2.66 30.03 5.84
N PRO A 175 1.68 29.31 5.28
CA PRO A 175 1.93 28.43 4.15
C PRO A 175 2.50 29.26 2.99
N LYS A 176 3.70 28.92 2.54
CA LYS A 176 4.40 29.62 1.46
C LYS A 176 3.55 29.50 0.19
N MET A 177 3.10 30.63 -0.33
CA MET A 177 2.34 30.70 -1.59
C MET A 177 3.31 30.61 -2.77
N ASN A 178 2.92 29.96 -3.86
CA ASN A 178 3.63 30.12 -5.12
C ASN A 178 3.35 31.52 -5.67
N TYR A 179 4.34 32.13 -6.32
CA TYR A 179 4.19 33.44 -6.94
C TYR A 179 4.36 33.30 -8.45
N ASP A 180 3.54 34.00 -9.23
CA ASP A 180 3.70 34.06 -10.68
C ASP A 180 4.93 34.90 -11.08
N ALA A 181 5.24 34.95 -12.39
CA ALA A 181 6.37 35.74 -12.90
C ALA A 181 6.25 37.26 -12.62
N LYS A 182 5.09 37.74 -12.18
CA LYS A 182 4.82 39.14 -11.80
C LYS A 182 4.84 39.35 -10.28
N GLY A 183 5.18 38.32 -9.50
CA GLY A 183 5.23 38.38 -8.04
C GLY A 183 3.84 38.40 -7.38
N GLN A 184 2.78 37.98 -8.07
CA GLN A 184 1.45 37.85 -7.48
C GLN A 184 1.25 36.44 -6.90
N PRO A 185 0.63 36.30 -5.71
CA PRO A 185 0.37 34.99 -5.14
C PRO A 185 -0.61 34.23 -6.04
N THR A 186 -0.24 33.00 -6.41
CA THR A 186 -1.15 32.09 -7.11
C THR A 186 -2.09 31.43 -6.10
N SER A 187 -3.13 30.75 -6.59
CA SER A 187 -4.03 29.96 -5.74
C SER A 187 -3.40 28.65 -5.23
N SER A 188 -2.10 28.43 -5.42
CA SER A 188 -1.41 27.21 -4.97
C SER A 188 -0.30 27.55 -3.97
N SER A 189 -0.26 26.83 -2.85
CA SER A 189 0.88 26.86 -1.94
C SER A 189 2.03 26.01 -2.47
N GLU A 190 3.26 26.40 -2.18
CA GLU A 190 4.43 25.56 -2.36
C GLU A 190 4.33 24.38 -1.37
N MET A 191 4.08 23.20 -1.92
CA MET A 191 4.06 21.95 -1.16
C MET A 191 5.40 21.25 -1.39
N ARG A 192 6.22 21.14 -0.35
CA ARG A 192 7.30 20.15 -0.26
C ARG A 192 6.74 18.75 -0.46
N GLU A 193 7.60 17.87 -0.97
CA GLU A 193 7.28 16.51 -1.37
C GLU A 193 6.30 15.81 -0.43
N LEU A 194 5.24 15.29 -1.05
CA LEU A 194 4.21 14.46 -0.44
C LEU A 194 4.80 13.10 -0.14
N ARG A 195 5.59 13.04 0.92
CA ARG A 195 6.37 11.85 1.26
C ARG A 195 5.48 10.69 1.63
N TYR A 196 4.33 10.93 2.28
CA TYR A 196 3.40 9.88 2.69
C TYR A 196 2.00 10.11 2.15
N ASN A 197 1.44 9.08 1.54
CA ASN A 197 0.03 8.99 1.20
C ASN A 197 -0.48 7.58 1.48
N ALA A 198 -1.79 7.38 1.43
CA ALA A 198 -2.35 6.07 1.66
C ALA A 198 -3.53 5.79 0.74
N LEU A 199 -3.95 4.53 0.76
CA LEU A 199 -5.24 4.09 0.27
C LEU A 199 -5.91 3.22 1.33
N ALA A 200 -7.22 3.06 1.23
CA ALA A 200 -7.98 2.14 2.06
C ALA A 200 -8.45 0.95 1.23
N VAL A 201 -8.44 -0.23 1.82
CA VAL A 201 -9.00 -1.46 1.23
C VAL A 201 -10.18 -1.87 2.09
N LEU A 202 -11.33 -2.03 1.43
CA LEU A 202 -12.60 -2.34 2.06
C LEU A 202 -13.14 -3.66 1.50
N GLN A 203 -13.65 -4.53 2.37
CA GLN A 203 -14.33 -5.76 1.95
C GLN A 203 -15.37 -6.18 2.98
N ARG A 204 -16.56 -6.60 2.57
CA ARG A 204 -17.52 -7.21 3.49
C ARG A 204 -17.17 -8.68 3.68
N PRO A 205 -16.98 -9.17 4.93
CA PRO A 205 -16.81 -10.60 5.17
C PRO A 205 -18.00 -11.44 4.70
N VAL A 206 -19.20 -10.86 4.79
CA VAL A 206 -20.47 -11.45 4.39
C VAL A 206 -21.25 -10.38 3.64
N ASN A 207 -21.58 -10.61 2.37
CA ASN A 207 -22.16 -9.57 1.53
C ASN A 207 -23.56 -9.12 2.00
N SER A 208 -24.32 -10.02 2.60
CA SER A 208 -25.62 -9.72 3.21
C SER A 208 -25.53 -8.82 4.45
N ALA A 209 -24.40 -8.80 5.14
CA ALA A 209 -24.11 -7.87 6.22
C ALA A 209 -23.58 -6.53 5.67
N ARG A 210 -24.45 -5.82 4.94
CA ARG A 210 -24.14 -4.62 4.13
C ARG A 210 -23.42 -3.49 4.86
N ASN A 211 -23.65 -3.39 6.16
CA ASN A 211 -23.12 -2.34 7.03
C ASN A 211 -21.79 -2.72 7.70
N ASN A 212 -21.33 -3.96 7.52
CA ASN A 212 -20.07 -4.47 8.07
C ASN A 212 -19.02 -4.64 6.97
N ALA A 213 -17.86 -4.02 7.15
CA ALA A 213 -16.71 -4.17 6.28
C ALA A 213 -15.40 -4.25 7.05
N THR A 214 -14.46 -5.06 6.59
CA THR A 214 -13.07 -4.99 7.01
C THR A 214 -12.41 -3.76 6.39
N LEU A 215 -11.48 -3.17 7.13
CA LEU A 215 -10.72 -2.01 6.69
C LEU A 215 -9.23 -2.31 6.85
N LYS A 216 -8.48 -2.13 5.78
CA LYS A 216 -7.01 -2.08 5.81
C LYS A 216 -6.56 -0.74 5.26
N ILE A 217 -5.59 -0.12 5.90
CA ILE A 217 -4.96 1.12 5.40
C ILE A 217 -3.56 0.79 4.91
N VAL A 218 -3.30 1.07 3.64
CA VAL A 218 -2.01 0.84 3.00
C VAL A 218 -1.33 2.18 2.85
N VAL A 219 -0.23 2.39 3.58
CA VAL A 219 0.53 3.64 3.54
C VAL A 219 1.72 3.48 2.60
N PHE A 220 1.89 4.45 1.71
CA PHE A 220 3.02 4.55 0.82
C PHE A 220 4.00 5.63 1.28
N ILE A 221 5.28 5.39 1.01
CA ILE A 221 6.36 6.36 1.03
C ILE A 221 6.77 6.68 -0.41
N ASN A 222 6.86 7.97 -0.74
CA ASN A 222 7.29 8.50 -2.04
C ASN A 222 6.43 8.06 -3.24
N ARG A 223 5.18 7.64 -3.03
CA ARG A 223 4.21 7.45 -4.13
C ARG A 223 3.83 8.82 -4.69
N ARG A 224 4.28 9.14 -5.90
CA ARG A 224 4.03 10.45 -6.51
C ARG A 224 2.55 10.63 -6.87
N HIS A 225 1.97 11.75 -6.49
CA HIS A 225 0.60 12.11 -6.90
C HIS A 225 0.58 12.42 -8.41
N GLN A 226 -0.43 11.91 -9.12
CA GLN A 226 -0.62 12.08 -10.59
C GLN A 226 0.51 11.54 -11.49
N PHE A 227 1.48 10.81 -10.96
CA PHE A 227 2.56 10.22 -11.76
C PHE A 227 2.71 8.74 -11.45
N TYR A 228 2.16 7.91 -12.33
CA TYR A 228 2.11 6.46 -12.21
C TYR A 228 2.77 5.81 -13.43
N PRO A 229 4.11 5.76 -13.48
CA PRO A 229 4.81 5.06 -14.56
C PRO A 229 4.48 3.56 -14.51
N GLN A 230 4.67 2.89 -15.64
CA GLN A 230 4.58 1.43 -15.72
C GLN A 230 5.53 0.78 -14.67
N GLY A 231 5.03 -0.20 -13.93
CA GLY A 231 5.74 -0.86 -12.82
C GLY A 231 5.40 -0.29 -11.45
N SER A 232 4.57 0.76 -11.36
CA SER A 232 4.06 1.26 -10.08
C SER A 232 3.14 0.26 -9.38
N GLU A 233 2.49 -0.62 -10.15
CA GLU A 233 1.64 -1.69 -9.64
C GLU A 233 1.84 -2.93 -10.53
N ALA A 234 3.00 -3.58 -10.41
CA ALA A 234 3.32 -4.73 -11.25
C ALA A 234 2.46 -5.95 -10.86
N VAL A 235 1.73 -6.51 -11.83
CA VAL A 235 0.87 -7.69 -11.66
C VAL A 235 1.64 -8.95 -12.07
N PHE A 236 1.38 -10.08 -11.42
CA PHE A 236 1.91 -11.40 -11.75
C PHE A 236 0.84 -12.48 -11.56
N PRO A 237 0.77 -13.54 -12.38
CA PRO A 237 1.53 -13.75 -13.62
C PRO A 237 1.28 -12.62 -14.62
N ASN A 238 2.23 -12.38 -15.52
CA ASN A 238 2.12 -11.29 -16.48
C ASN A 238 2.35 -11.69 -17.93
N ALA A 239 2.13 -10.73 -18.85
CA ALA A 239 2.32 -10.88 -20.29
C ALA A 239 3.62 -11.60 -20.68
N THR A 240 4.68 -11.33 -19.93
CA THR A 240 6.05 -11.83 -20.15
C THR A 240 6.39 -13.05 -19.31
N SER A 241 5.53 -13.42 -18.36
CA SER A 241 5.73 -14.51 -17.40
C SER A 241 4.40 -15.20 -17.11
N SER A 242 4.07 -16.20 -17.92
CA SER A 242 2.89 -17.05 -17.76
C SER A 242 3.02 -18.06 -16.61
N ALA A 243 4.08 -17.97 -15.81
CA ALA A 243 4.29 -18.89 -14.72
C ALA A 243 3.25 -18.66 -13.63
N THR A 244 2.37 -19.64 -13.48
CA THR A 244 1.32 -19.64 -12.46
C THR A 244 1.95 -19.56 -11.07
N ILE A 245 1.52 -18.59 -10.27
CA ILE A 245 1.89 -18.50 -8.86
C ILE A 245 0.90 -19.37 -8.09
N SER A 246 1.39 -20.34 -7.33
CA SER A 246 0.53 -21.21 -6.51
C SER A 246 0.59 -20.75 -5.05
N PHE A 247 -0.57 -20.43 -4.49
CA PHE A 247 -0.72 -20.09 -3.08
C PHE A 247 -1.30 -21.29 -2.34
N LEU A 248 -0.54 -21.81 -1.39
CA LEU A 248 -1.00 -22.85 -0.47
C LEU A 248 -1.37 -22.18 0.86
N PRO A 249 -2.66 -22.18 1.28
CA PRO A 249 -3.04 -21.69 2.59
C PRO A 249 -2.18 -22.31 3.69
N THR A 250 -1.85 -21.55 4.73
CA THR A 250 -0.90 -21.90 5.81
C THR A 250 0.58 -21.94 5.44
N SER A 251 0.95 -21.93 4.16
CA SER A 251 2.35 -21.76 3.73
C SER A 251 2.79 -20.31 3.91
N THR A 252 4.07 -20.11 4.18
CA THR A 252 4.75 -18.81 4.14
C THR A 252 5.67 -18.66 2.93
N ALA A 253 5.91 -19.74 2.18
CA ALA A 253 6.77 -19.73 1.01
C ALA A 253 5.96 -19.64 -0.28
N ILE A 254 6.41 -18.81 -1.23
CA ILE A 254 5.89 -18.69 -2.59
C ILE A 254 7.03 -18.55 -3.59
N ARG A 255 6.76 -18.82 -4.86
CA ARG A 255 7.71 -18.63 -5.97
C ARG A 255 7.12 -17.67 -7.00
N ILE A 256 7.86 -16.61 -7.32
CA ILE A 256 7.43 -15.53 -8.25
C ILE A 256 8.53 -15.32 -9.30
N SER A 257 8.20 -14.89 -10.51
CA SER A 257 9.20 -14.57 -11.54
C SER A 257 10.11 -13.39 -11.18
N THR A 258 11.38 -13.44 -11.62
CA THR A 258 12.42 -12.41 -11.41
C THR A 258 12.15 -11.06 -12.07
N ALA A 259 11.16 -10.96 -12.94
CA ALA A 259 10.71 -9.68 -13.49
C ALA A 259 10.09 -8.75 -12.42
N ALA A 260 9.90 -9.24 -11.20
CA ALA A 260 9.39 -8.52 -10.06
C ALA A 260 10.51 -7.86 -9.23
N ASP A 261 10.48 -6.54 -9.00
CA ASP A 261 11.38 -5.87 -8.03
C ASP A 261 10.91 -6.16 -6.59
N ILE A 262 11.13 -7.40 -6.12
CA ILE A 262 10.82 -7.84 -4.76
C ILE A 262 12.07 -7.71 -3.90
N ARG A 263 11.93 -7.08 -2.74
CA ARG A 263 13.03 -6.91 -1.78
C ARG A 263 12.57 -7.31 -0.38
N LYS A 264 13.53 -7.71 0.46
CA LYS A 264 13.25 -7.89 1.88
C LYS A 264 12.60 -6.63 2.46
N GLY A 265 11.51 -6.81 3.19
CA GLY A 265 10.74 -5.75 3.81
C GLY A 265 9.70 -5.10 2.90
N SER A 266 9.64 -5.43 1.60
CA SER A 266 8.58 -4.98 0.71
C SER A 266 7.27 -5.70 1.01
N TRP A 267 6.18 -5.20 0.41
CA TRP A 267 4.86 -5.80 0.53
C TRP A 267 4.40 -6.35 -0.81
N ILE A 268 3.73 -7.50 -0.76
CA ILE A 268 2.98 -8.06 -1.88
C ILE A 268 1.51 -8.12 -1.51
N MET A 269 0.64 -7.94 -2.51
CA MET A 269 -0.78 -8.16 -2.36
C MET A 269 -1.21 -9.38 -3.16
N ASP A 270 -1.99 -10.25 -2.54
CA ASP A 270 -2.82 -11.24 -3.21
C ASP A 270 -4.13 -10.59 -3.68
N ALA A 271 -4.22 -10.41 -4.99
CA ALA A 271 -5.36 -9.82 -5.72
C ALA A 271 -6.22 -10.90 -6.41
N THR A 272 -6.15 -12.14 -5.94
CA THR A 272 -6.84 -13.25 -6.59
C THR A 272 -8.34 -13.10 -6.48
N ILE A 273 -9.00 -13.10 -7.63
CA ILE A 273 -10.46 -13.15 -7.74
C ILE A 273 -10.81 -14.28 -8.71
N ASP A 274 -11.25 -15.40 -8.15
CA ASP A 274 -11.65 -16.60 -8.88
C ASP A 274 -12.79 -17.32 -8.12
N GLY A 275 -14.00 -17.26 -8.67
CA GLY A 275 -15.20 -17.82 -8.05
C GLY A 275 -15.50 -17.24 -6.66
N THR A 276 -15.32 -18.08 -5.63
CA THR A 276 -15.52 -17.72 -4.21
C THR A 276 -14.28 -17.09 -3.58
N VAL A 277 -13.11 -17.25 -4.20
CA VAL A 277 -11.86 -16.62 -3.74
C VAL A 277 -11.90 -15.16 -4.16
N ARG A 278 -11.97 -14.26 -3.19
CA ARG A 278 -11.99 -12.79 -3.40
C ARG A 278 -11.01 -12.17 -2.41
N HIS A 279 -9.76 -12.03 -2.81
CA HIS A 279 -8.67 -11.61 -1.94
C HIS A 279 -8.16 -10.20 -2.24
N ALA A 280 -7.78 -9.52 -1.16
CA ALA A 280 -6.92 -8.34 -1.14
C ALA A 280 -6.02 -8.41 0.11
N ASN A 281 -5.37 -9.56 0.28
CA ASN A 281 -4.53 -9.83 1.45
C ASN A 281 -3.11 -9.32 1.20
N PHE A 282 -2.54 -8.67 2.21
CA PHE A 282 -1.19 -8.12 2.14
C PHE A 282 -0.23 -8.97 2.95
N TYR A 283 0.92 -9.27 2.37
CA TYR A 283 1.96 -10.06 2.99
C TYR A 283 3.28 -9.31 2.94
N ARG A 284 3.94 -9.19 4.08
CA ARG A 284 5.27 -8.60 4.18
C ARG A 284 6.33 -9.63 3.81
N VAL A 285 7.26 -9.27 2.94
CA VAL A 285 8.36 -10.12 2.51
C VAL A 285 9.47 -10.15 3.56
N VAL A 286 9.83 -11.33 4.03
CA VAL A 286 10.92 -11.55 5.01
C VAL A 286 12.24 -11.80 4.30
N SER A 287 12.21 -12.57 3.22
CA SER A 287 13.35 -12.81 2.34
C SER A 287 12.87 -13.04 0.91
N ALA A 288 13.70 -12.67 -0.05
CA ALA A 288 13.54 -13.01 -1.45
C ALA A 288 14.92 -13.44 -1.95
N THR A 289 15.01 -14.66 -2.48
CA THR A 289 16.25 -15.25 -2.97
C THR A 289 16.07 -15.60 -4.45
N ASP A 290 16.94 -15.08 -5.32
CA ASP A 290 16.97 -15.47 -6.73
C ASP A 290 17.52 -16.89 -6.83
N ASP A 291 16.79 -17.78 -7.50
CA ASP A 291 17.21 -19.16 -7.72
C ASP A 291 18.13 -19.33 -8.95
N GLY A 292 18.39 -18.26 -9.69
CA GLY A 292 19.21 -18.25 -10.90
C GLY A 292 18.52 -18.86 -12.14
N THR A 293 17.26 -19.26 -12.00
CA THR A 293 16.42 -19.83 -13.08
C THR A 293 15.33 -18.85 -13.54
N GLY A 294 15.41 -17.60 -13.08
CA GLY A 294 14.44 -16.57 -13.42
C GLY A 294 13.26 -16.50 -12.45
N PHE A 295 13.38 -17.10 -11.25
CA PHE A 295 12.39 -16.98 -10.18
C PHE A 295 13.02 -16.54 -8.85
N TYR A 296 12.21 -15.85 -8.05
CA TYR A 296 12.45 -15.58 -6.63
C TYR A 296 11.70 -16.59 -5.78
N ASP A 297 12.41 -17.25 -4.87
CA ASP A 297 11.83 -17.91 -3.71
C ASP A 297 11.63 -16.85 -2.62
N VAL A 298 10.36 -16.59 -2.30
CA VAL A 298 9.94 -15.51 -1.41
C VAL A 298 9.32 -16.10 -0.15
N GLU A 299 9.83 -15.67 1.00
CA GLU A 299 9.30 -16.01 2.32
C GLU A 299 8.47 -14.85 2.85
N LEU A 300 7.26 -15.15 3.31
CA LEU A 300 6.28 -14.21 3.84
C LEU A 300 6.28 -14.23 5.37
N HIS A 301 6.05 -13.07 5.97
CA HIS A 301 6.02 -12.93 7.43
C HIS A 301 4.81 -13.64 8.07
N THR A 302 3.68 -13.65 7.38
CA THR A 302 2.46 -14.31 7.85
C THR A 302 2.06 -15.40 6.87
N PRO A 303 1.51 -16.53 7.36
CA PRO A 303 0.99 -17.57 6.48
C PRO A 303 -0.08 -17.04 5.53
N ILE A 304 -0.13 -17.61 4.34
CA ILE A 304 -1.16 -17.33 3.33
C ILE A 304 -2.52 -17.71 3.90
N LYS A 305 -3.47 -16.78 3.80
CA LYS A 305 -4.84 -16.94 4.28
C LYS A 305 -5.80 -17.02 3.11
N ARG A 306 -6.82 -17.86 3.25
CA ARG A 306 -7.97 -17.93 2.35
C ARG A 306 -9.20 -17.39 3.07
N VAL A 307 -9.89 -16.43 2.47
CA VAL A 307 -11.03 -15.74 3.11
C VAL A 307 -12.24 -16.67 3.25
N ASP A 308 -12.39 -17.63 2.34
CA ASP A 308 -13.45 -18.66 2.38
C ASP A 308 -13.12 -19.86 3.29
N GLY A 309 -11.95 -19.85 3.97
CA GLY A 309 -11.51 -20.93 4.87
C GLY A 309 -10.99 -22.19 4.17
N GLY A 310 -10.89 -22.21 2.84
CA GLY A 310 -10.34 -23.35 2.11
C GLY A 310 -8.85 -23.60 2.42
N THR A 311 -8.44 -24.87 2.37
CA THR A 311 -7.04 -25.29 2.61
C THR A 311 -6.30 -25.70 1.33
N ASN A 312 -7.01 -25.85 0.21
CA ASN A 312 -6.42 -26.28 -1.05
C ASN A 312 -5.62 -25.14 -1.70
N ALA A 313 -4.54 -25.51 -2.39
CA ALA A 313 -3.77 -24.58 -3.21
C ALA A 313 -4.63 -23.97 -4.33
N TYR A 314 -4.32 -22.74 -4.72
CA TYR A 314 -4.99 -22.03 -5.81
C TYR A 314 -4.00 -21.17 -6.61
N ASN A 315 -4.40 -20.85 -7.84
CA ASN A 315 -3.62 -19.98 -8.71
C ASN A 315 -3.81 -18.53 -8.28
N ALA A 316 -2.74 -17.90 -7.82
CA ALA A 316 -2.77 -16.56 -7.28
C ALA A 316 -2.44 -15.51 -8.34
N THR A 317 -3.09 -14.35 -8.21
CA THR A 317 -2.67 -13.11 -8.87
C THR A 317 -2.02 -12.22 -7.81
N VAL A 318 -0.73 -11.93 -7.98
CA VAL A 318 0.05 -11.11 -7.05
C VAL A 318 0.25 -9.73 -7.65
N VAL A 319 0.04 -8.69 -6.85
CA VAL A 319 0.35 -7.31 -7.20
C VAL A 319 1.45 -6.80 -6.28
N ILE A 320 2.46 -6.23 -6.90
CA ILE A 320 3.61 -5.64 -6.21
C ILE A 320 3.49 -4.14 -6.37
N MET A 321 3.44 -3.45 -5.24
CA MET A 321 3.31 -2.00 -5.18
C MET A 321 4.57 -1.44 -4.54
N PRO A 322 5.49 -0.85 -5.31
CA PRO A 322 6.66 -0.21 -4.76
C PRO A 322 6.30 0.90 -3.80
N GLY A 323 7.13 1.08 -2.77
CA GLY A 323 6.96 2.17 -1.81
C GLY A 323 5.84 1.97 -0.81
N VAL A 324 5.24 0.78 -0.65
CA VAL A 324 4.41 0.51 0.53
C VAL A 324 5.31 0.53 1.77
N ALA A 325 5.07 1.48 2.67
CA ALA A 325 5.78 1.60 3.93
C ALA A 325 5.24 0.60 4.96
N ASP A 326 3.92 0.56 5.12
CA ASP A 326 3.26 -0.34 6.06
C ASP A 326 1.79 -0.57 5.69
N VAL A 327 1.22 -1.66 6.21
CA VAL A 327 -0.20 -2.03 6.05
C VAL A 327 -0.82 -2.24 7.41
N PHE A 328 -1.83 -1.44 7.72
CA PHE A 328 -2.52 -1.45 9.01
C PHE A 328 -3.86 -2.14 8.89
N ASP A 329 -4.01 -3.26 9.58
CA ASP A 329 -5.32 -3.88 9.81
C ASP A 329 -6.08 -3.07 10.85
N ARG A 330 -7.27 -2.58 10.48
CA ARG A 330 -8.11 -1.75 11.35
C ARG A 330 -9.31 -2.56 11.86
N PRO A 331 -9.88 -2.17 13.02
CA PRO A 331 -11.16 -2.71 13.45
C PRO A 331 -12.22 -2.57 12.36
N ALA A 332 -13.07 -3.58 12.22
CA ALA A 332 -14.13 -3.58 11.23
C ALA A 332 -14.97 -2.29 11.32
N LEU A 333 -15.41 -1.81 10.17
CA LEU A 333 -16.42 -0.79 10.04
C LEU A 333 -17.76 -1.45 10.35
N ASN A 334 -18.46 -0.95 11.36
CA ASN A 334 -19.79 -1.40 11.71
C ASN A 334 -20.73 -0.21 11.62
N GLY A 335 -21.84 -0.37 10.89
CA GLY A 335 -22.88 0.64 10.80
C GLY A 335 -23.95 0.57 11.89
N ASN A 336 -23.92 -0.43 12.77
CA ASN A 336 -24.85 -0.47 13.89
C ASN A 336 -24.46 0.62 14.90
N THR A 337 -25.33 1.63 15.02
CA THR A 337 -25.36 2.55 16.14
C THR A 337 -25.52 1.74 17.44
N ASN A 338 -24.63 1.96 18.40
CA ASN A 338 -25.01 1.75 19.80
C ASN A 338 -26.06 2.79 20.18
#